data_AF-A0A0C9T2A8-F1
#
_entry.id   AF-A0A0C9T2A8-F1
#
_cell.length_a   1.000
_cell.length_b   1.000
_cell.length_c   1.000
_cell.angle_alpha   90.00
_cell.angle_beta   90.00
_cell.angle_gamma   90.00
#
_symmetry.space_group_name_H-M   'P 1'
#
loop_
_entity.id
_entity.type
_entity.pdbx_description
1 polymer ?
#
loop_
_entity_poly.entity_id
_entity_poly.type
_entity_poly.pdbx_seq_one_letter_code
_entity_poly.pdbx_strand_id
1 'polypeptide(L)'
;MQLQLAEDPAQPSSARGVASWLSLGLKIEELQSRIAGLVKQAGANPTITERLDIDRRKTRLDNMIDDFSRKANQYLAEDILVGQGNADSDWHDVELGDEAILPLPSNISADQCRDHGVGYLVDDELKLRQGQANDALHNIRIDLGHRSFLYRTAVRQAKHSQHKKSRAWDAVHQRYIADAARR
;
A
#
# COMPACT_ATOMS: atom_id res chain seq x y z
N MET A 1 -2.11 -9.66 -2.07
CA MET A 1 -1.17 -10.13 -1.04
C MET A 1 -1.44 -11.58 -0.72
N GLN A 2 -0.94 -12.47 -1.57
CA GLN A 2 -0.55 -13.81 -1.11
C GLN A 2 0.95 -13.69 -0.80
N LEU A 3 1.28 -13.88 0.47
CA LEU A 3 2.62 -13.68 1.02
C LEU A 3 3.48 -14.91 0.70
N GLN A 4 4.39 -14.81 -0.27
CA GLN A 4 5.41 -15.85 -0.51
C GLN A 4 6.45 -15.97 0.61
N LEU A 5 6.42 -15.08 1.61
CA LEU A 5 7.29 -15.16 2.80
C LEU A 5 6.66 -15.97 3.95
N ALA A 6 5.36 -16.29 3.90
CA ALA A 6 4.70 -17.02 4.98
C ALA A 6 4.74 -18.56 4.81
N GLU A 7 5.06 -19.05 3.61
CA GLU A 7 4.91 -20.47 3.27
C GLU A 7 6.18 -21.31 3.46
N ASP A 8 7.30 -20.74 3.90
CA ASP A 8 8.48 -21.54 4.20
C ASP A 8 8.37 -22.12 5.63
N PRO A 9 8.10 -23.43 5.79
CA PRO A 9 7.89 -24.03 7.10
C PRO A 9 9.15 -24.01 7.97
N ALA A 10 10.33 -23.76 7.38
CA ALA A 10 11.64 -23.79 8.02
C ALA A 10 12.08 -22.47 8.68
N GLN A 11 11.34 -21.37 8.53
CA GLN A 11 11.77 -20.10 9.14
C GLN A 11 11.52 -20.06 10.66
N PRO A 12 12.51 -19.60 11.46
CA PRO A 12 12.36 -19.47 12.91
C PRO A 12 11.18 -18.55 13.24
N SER A 13 10.48 -18.81 14.35
CA SER A 13 9.30 -18.02 14.78
C SER A 13 9.56 -16.51 14.84
N SER A 14 10.80 -16.12 15.16
CA SER A 14 11.27 -14.73 15.12
C SER A 14 11.22 -14.11 13.71
N ALA A 15 11.67 -14.82 12.67
CA ALA A 15 11.63 -14.35 11.29
C ALA A 15 10.20 -14.20 10.75
N ARG A 16 9.28 -15.10 11.15
CA ARG A 16 7.85 -14.95 10.83
C ARG A 16 7.23 -13.70 11.48
N GLY A 17 7.64 -13.39 12.71
CA GLY A 17 7.19 -12.18 13.42
C GLY A 17 7.66 -10.91 12.73
N VAL A 18 8.94 -10.87 12.34
CA VAL A 18 9.56 -9.77 11.59
C VAL A 18 8.84 -9.52 10.27
N ALA A 19 8.66 -10.56 9.45
CA ALA A 19 7.98 -10.43 8.16
C ALA A 19 6.54 -9.91 8.31
N SER A 20 5.83 -10.37 9.34
CA SER A 20 4.48 -9.90 9.67
C SER A 20 4.49 -8.41 10.06
N TRP A 21 5.41 -7.99 10.91
CA TRP A 21 5.56 -6.60 11.33
C TRP A 21 5.93 -5.66 10.17
N LEU A 22 6.92 -6.03 9.34
CA LEU A 22 7.27 -5.28 8.13
C LEU A 22 6.10 -5.19 7.16
N SER A 23 5.38 -6.30 6.94
CA SER A 23 4.20 -6.29 6.07
C SER A 23 3.08 -5.38 6.59
N LEU A 24 2.93 -5.25 7.91
CA LEU A 24 2.00 -4.31 8.53
C LEU A 24 2.42 -2.86 8.22
N GLY A 25 3.70 -2.52 8.40
CA GLY A 25 4.21 -1.19 8.08
C GLY A 25 4.04 -0.83 6.59
N LEU A 26 4.36 -1.74 5.67
CA LEU A 26 4.11 -1.53 4.24
C LEU A 26 2.61 -1.35 3.93
N LYS A 27 1.73 -2.02 4.68
CA LYS A 27 0.28 -1.86 4.51
C LYS A 27 -0.23 -0.53 5.04
N ILE A 28 0.42 0.03 6.06
CA ILE A 28 0.17 1.37 6.56
C ILE A 28 0.54 2.40 5.48
N GLU A 29 1.74 2.33 4.89
CA GLU A 29 2.16 3.23 3.79
C GLU A 29 1.21 3.18 2.58
N GLU A 30 0.71 1.98 2.25
CA GLU A 30 -0.29 1.82 1.19
C GLU A 30 -1.62 2.49 1.54
N LEU A 31 -2.07 2.38 2.80
CA LEU A 31 -3.32 2.99 3.27
C LEU A 31 -3.21 4.52 3.34
N GLN A 32 -2.07 5.04 3.81
CA GLN A 32 -1.66 6.43 3.78
C GLN A 32 -1.80 7.01 2.35
N SER A 33 -1.10 6.41 1.39
CA SER A 33 -1.18 6.78 -0.04
C SER A 33 -2.60 6.74 -0.59
N ARG A 34 -3.40 5.75 -0.18
CA ARG A 34 -4.81 5.62 -0.62
C ARG A 34 -5.71 6.70 -0.02
N ILE A 35 -5.52 7.07 1.24
CA ILE A 35 -6.25 8.16 1.88
C ILE A 35 -5.88 9.49 1.22
N ALA A 36 -4.59 9.75 0.99
CA ALA A 36 -4.14 10.94 0.26
C ALA A 36 -4.77 11.04 -1.13
N GLY A 37 -4.86 9.91 -1.86
CA GLY A 37 -5.56 9.83 -3.14
C GLY A 37 -7.06 10.15 -3.05
N LEU A 38 -7.75 9.63 -2.04
CA LEU A 38 -9.17 9.94 -1.82
C LEU A 38 -9.40 11.41 -1.48
N VAL A 39 -8.59 11.98 -0.59
CA VAL A 39 -8.69 13.39 -0.20
C VAL A 39 -8.51 14.28 -1.43
N LYS A 40 -7.51 13.98 -2.28
CA LYS A 40 -7.30 14.66 -3.56
C LYS A 40 -8.50 14.51 -4.50
N GLN A 41 -9.11 13.33 -4.57
CA GLN A 41 -10.27 13.08 -5.44
C GLN A 41 -11.53 13.79 -4.95
N ALA A 42 -11.75 13.85 -3.63
CA ALA A 42 -12.93 14.46 -3.05
C ALA A 42 -12.92 16.01 -3.14
N GLY A 43 -11.73 16.60 -3.29
CA GLY A 43 -11.54 18.03 -3.56
C GLY A 43 -11.99 18.94 -2.42
N ALA A 44 -12.32 20.19 -2.73
CA ALA A 44 -12.64 21.21 -1.72
C ALA A 44 -13.99 20.99 -1.00
N ASN A 45 -14.95 20.32 -1.65
CA ASN A 45 -16.31 20.12 -1.14
C ASN A 45 -16.70 18.63 -1.19
N PRO A 46 -16.10 17.79 -0.34
CA PRO A 46 -16.40 16.37 -0.31
C PRO A 46 -17.84 16.13 0.16
N THR A 47 -18.51 15.15 -0.45
CA THR A 47 -19.84 14.70 0.00
C THR A 47 -19.77 14.10 1.40
N ILE A 48 -20.91 14.08 2.12
CA ILE A 48 -20.99 13.48 3.46
C ILE A 48 -20.49 12.03 3.46
N THR A 49 -20.80 11.27 2.41
CA THR A 49 -20.37 9.87 2.25
C THR A 49 -18.86 9.74 2.04
N GLU A 50 -18.24 10.63 1.26
CA GLU A 50 -16.79 10.63 1.05
C GLU A 50 -16.05 11.02 2.33
N ARG A 51 -16.54 12.04 3.05
CA ARG A 51 -16.00 12.42 4.36
C ARG A 51 -16.02 11.25 5.34
N LEU A 52 -17.17 10.58 5.46
CA LEU A 52 -17.33 9.45 6.36
C LEU A 52 -16.40 8.28 5.99
N ASP A 53 -16.20 8.00 4.70
CA ASP A 53 -15.27 6.95 4.26
C ASP A 53 -13.82 7.32 4.55
N ILE A 54 -13.42 8.58 4.31
CA ILE A 54 -12.09 9.09 4.66
C ILE A 54 -11.86 8.96 6.17
N ASP A 55 -12.80 9.42 7.00
CA ASP A 55 -12.68 9.38 8.45
C ASP A 55 -12.55 7.94 8.97
N ARG A 56 -13.36 7.01 8.47
CA ARG A 56 -13.25 5.58 8.81
C ARG A 56 -11.87 5.00 8.46
N ARG A 57 -11.32 5.36 7.30
CA ARG A 57 -10.00 4.90 6.87
C ARG A 57 -8.89 5.52 7.72
N LYS A 58 -9.02 6.78 8.12
CA LYS A 58 -8.11 7.43 9.06
C LYS A 58 -8.12 6.74 10.43
N THR A 59 -9.30 6.48 11.01
CA THR A 59 -9.39 5.72 12.27
C THR A 59 -8.76 4.32 12.16
N ARG A 60 -8.94 3.64 11.02
CA ARG A 60 -8.27 2.36 10.78
C ARG A 60 -6.75 2.52 10.69
N LEU A 61 -6.28 3.56 10.01
CA LEU A 61 -4.86 3.89 9.89
C LEU A 61 -4.25 4.11 11.28
N ASP A 62 -4.89 4.90 12.13
CA ASP A 62 -4.43 5.18 13.51
C ASP A 62 -4.27 3.88 14.32
N ASN A 63 -5.28 3.00 14.29
CA ASN A 63 -5.20 1.71 14.97
C ASN A 63 -4.05 0.82 14.46
N MET A 64 -3.79 0.86 13.14
CA MET A 64 -2.68 0.10 12.56
C MET A 64 -1.32 0.69 12.96
N ILE A 65 -1.19 2.02 13.00
CA ILE A 65 0.01 2.72 13.48
C ILE A 65 0.29 2.39 14.94
N ASP A 66 -0.74 2.37 15.79
CA ASP A 66 -0.63 1.97 17.19
C ASP A 66 -0.13 0.52 17.33
N ASP A 67 -0.71 -0.41 16.56
CA ASP A 67 -0.30 -1.82 16.54
C ASP A 67 1.14 -2.00 16.05
N PHE A 68 1.54 -1.23 15.04
CA PHE A 68 2.90 -1.24 14.51
C PHE A 68 3.89 -0.71 15.55
N SER A 69 3.58 0.42 16.17
CA SER A 69 4.42 1.09 17.18
C SER A 69 4.60 0.24 18.43
N ARG A 70 3.54 -0.42 18.91
CA ARG A 70 3.62 -1.35 20.06
C ARG A 70 4.62 -2.50 19.85
N LYS A 71 4.80 -2.94 18.61
CA LYS A 71 5.70 -4.05 18.27
C LYS A 71 7.10 -3.58 17.85
N ALA A 72 7.30 -2.28 17.63
CA ALA A 72 8.57 -1.75 17.15
C ALA A 72 9.74 -2.09 18.09
N ASN A 73 9.54 -1.96 19.40
CA ASN A 73 10.54 -2.31 20.43
C ASN A 73 10.97 -3.79 20.43
N GLN A 74 10.24 -4.68 19.76
CA GLN A 74 10.61 -6.10 19.65
C GLN A 74 11.67 -6.34 18.56
N TYR A 75 11.80 -5.40 17.62
CA TYR A 75 12.62 -5.56 16.41
C TYR A 75 13.65 -4.44 16.22
N LEU A 76 13.38 -3.25 16.75
CA LEU A 76 14.24 -2.07 16.65
C LEU A 76 14.82 -1.69 18.01
N ALA A 77 16.03 -1.13 17.99
CA ALA A 77 16.64 -0.52 19.16
C ALA A 77 15.93 0.79 19.52
N GLU A 78 15.82 1.09 20.81
CA GLU A 78 15.14 2.29 21.34
C GLU A 78 15.71 3.60 20.75
N ASP A 79 17.02 3.64 20.50
CA ASP A 79 17.73 4.78 19.92
C ASP A 79 17.24 5.13 18.49
N ILE A 80 16.88 4.11 17.69
CA ILE A 80 16.30 4.30 16.34
C ILE A 80 14.92 4.97 16.43
N LEU A 81 14.12 4.59 17.44
CA LEU A 81 12.75 5.07 17.61
C LEU A 81 12.70 6.51 18.11
N VAL A 82 13.69 6.93 18.90
CA VAL A 82 13.81 8.30 19.43
C VAL A 82 14.43 9.25 18.39
N GLY A 83 15.33 8.75 17.53
CA GLY A 83 16.04 9.54 16.51
C GLY A 83 15.17 10.08 15.37
N GLN A 84 13.97 9.52 15.12
CA GLN A 84 13.03 10.05 14.12
C GLN A 84 12.32 11.34 14.55
N GLY A 85 12.45 11.76 15.82
CA GLY A 85 11.79 12.95 16.36
C GLY A 85 12.50 14.28 16.09
N ASN A 86 13.66 14.31 15.41
CA ASN A 86 14.44 15.54 15.29
C ASN A 86 15.30 15.61 14.01
N ALA A 87 14.68 15.45 12.84
CA ALA A 87 15.28 15.87 11.59
C ALA A 87 14.86 17.32 11.29
N ASP A 88 15.72 18.26 11.67
CA ASP A 88 15.71 19.66 11.23
C ASP A 88 15.97 19.70 9.72
N SER A 89 14.98 19.29 8.94
CA SER A 89 15.02 19.27 7.48
C SER A 89 14.30 20.50 6.96
N ASP A 90 15.08 21.54 6.74
CA ASP A 90 14.77 22.73 5.94
C ASP A 90 14.51 22.32 4.48
N TRP A 91 13.33 21.74 4.23
CA TRP A 91 12.80 21.51 2.89
C TRP A 91 11.42 22.16 2.82
N HIS A 92 11.40 23.33 2.19
CA HIS A 92 10.23 24.18 1.97
C HIS A 92 8.96 23.44 1.48
N ASP A 93 7.88 23.70 2.20
CA ASP A 93 6.56 24.09 1.67
C ASP A 93 5.90 23.15 0.65
N VAL A 94 5.70 21.90 1.05
CA VAL A 94 4.59 21.09 0.54
C VAL A 94 3.79 20.66 1.75
N GLU A 95 2.54 21.14 1.88
CA GLU A 95 1.55 20.62 2.84
C GLU A 95 1.26 19.13 2.55
N LEU A 96 2.22 18.25 2.88
CA LEU A 96 2.03 16.84 3.12
C LEU A 96 1.58 16.75 4.57
N GLY A 97 0.28 16.93 4.78
CA GLY A 97 -0.29 17.00 6.13
C GLY A 97 0.13 15.80 6.97
N ASP A 98 0.85 16.08 8.07
CA ASP A 98 1.12 15.25 9.26
C ASP A 98 1.02 13.72 9.08
N GLU A 99 1.58 13.17 8.02
CA GLU A 99 1.53 11.74 7.77
C GLU A 99 2.70 11.11 8.54
N ALA A 100 2.39 10.36 9.60
CA ALA A 100 3.39 9.78 10.48
C ALA A 100 4.38 8.92 9.66
N ILE A 101 5.64 9.35 9.62
CA ILE A 101 6.72 8.62 8.98
C ILE A 101 7.02 7.40 9.86
N LEU A 102 6.79 6.20 9.33
CA LEU A 102 7.07 4.97 10.06
C LEU A 102 8.58 4.70 10.12
N PRO A 103 9.09 4.12 11.23
CA PRO A 103 10.45 3.57 11.32
C PRO A 103 10.56 2.25 10.54
N LEU A 104 10.30 2.28 9.24
CA LEU A 104 10.65 1.18 8.35
C LEU A 104 12.15 1.24 8.03
N PRO A 105 12.82 0.11 7.77
CA PRO A 105 14.23 0.09 7.42
C PRO A 105 14.60 1.02 6.25
N SER A 106 13.71 1.19 5.26
CA SER A 106 13.87 2.17 4.17
C SER A 106 13.85 3.64 4.60
N ASN A 107 13.27 3.95 5.75
CA ASN A 107 13.19 5.30 6.33
C ASN A 107 14.26 5.52 7.41
N ILE A 108 15.11 4.52 7.66
CA ILE A 108 16.23 4.57 8.61
C ILE A 108 17.52 4.59 7.78
N SER A 109 18.53 5.33 8.23
CA SER A 109 19.80 5.37 7.51
C SER A 109 20.47 3.99 7.50
N ALA A 110 21.13 3.65 6.39
CA ALA A 110 21.84 2.37 6.26
C ALA A 110 22.97 2.22 7.29
N ASP A 111 23.53 3.32 7.78
CA ASP A 111 24.54 3.34 8.84
C ASP A 111 23.89 2.99 10.19
N GLN A 112 22.79 3.64 10.58
CA GLN A 112 22.04 3.27 11.79
C GLN A 112 21.56 1.82 11.76
N CYS A 113 21.05 1.34 10.62
CA CYS A 113 20.64 -0.06 10.50
C CYS A 113 21.79 -1.05 10.76
N ARG A 114 23.02 -0.70 10.35
CA ARG A 114 24.21 -1.51 10.60
C ARG A 114 24.68 -1.38 12.04
N ASP A 115 24.76 -0.17 12.56
CA ASP A 115 25.24 0.13 13.91
C ASP A 115 24.38 -0.53 14.99
N HIS A 116 23.07 -0.66 14.74
CA HIS A 116 22.13 -1.31 15.65
C HIS A 116 21.86 -2.79 15.32
N GLY A 117 22.57 -3.38 14.35
CA GLY A 117 22.45 -4.80 14.02
C GLY A 117 21.12 -5.22 13.38
N VAL A 118 20.33 -4.26 12.88
CA VAL A 118 19.03 -4.49 12.23
C VAL A 118 19.13 -4.56 10.70
N GLY A 119 20.34 -4.66 10.14
CA GLY A 119 20.57 -4.72 8.69
C GLY A 119 19.82 -5.86 7.98
N TYR A 120 19.54 -6.98 8.65
CA TYR A 120 18.75 -8.07 8.08
C TYR A 120 17.29 -7.66 7.76
N LEU A 121 16.74 -6.66 8.48
CA LEU A 121 15.39 -6.13 8.20
C LEU A 121 15.34 -5.43 6.85
N VAL A 122 16.44 -4.82 6.40
CA VAL A 122 16.53 -4.15 5.10
C VAL A 122 16.33 -5.17 3.98
N ASP A 123 16.99 -6.33 4.07
CA ASP A 123 16.87 -7.39 3.07
C ASP A 123 15.47 -8.01 3.04
N ASP A 124 14.85 -8.18 4.20
CA ASP A 124 13.49 -8.71 4.32
C ASP A 124 12.44 -7.72 3.80
N GLU A 125 12.59 -6.43 4.10
CA GLU A 125 11.75 -5.38 3.53
C GLU A 125 11.90 -5.30 2.01
N LEU A 126 13.14 -5.38 1.50
CA LEU A 126 13.42 -5.36 0.06
C LEU A 126 12.68 -6.49 -0.67
N LYS A 127 12.72 -7.72 -0.13
CA LYS A 127 11.98 -8.86 -0.68
C LYS A 127 10.47 -8.63 -0.67
N LEU A 128 9.94 -8.07 0.42
CA LEU A 128 8.51 -7.74 0.53
C LEU A 128 8.10 -6.70 -0.51
N ARG A 129 8.86 -5.61 -0.66
CA ARG A 129 8.59 -4.57 -1.67
C ARG A 129 8.68 -5.12 -3.09
N GLN A 130 9.65 -5.98 -3.38
CA GLN A 130 9.74 -6.67 -4.68
C GLN A 130 8.51 -7.55 -4.94
N GLY A 131 8.07 -8.31 -3.92
CA GLY A 131 6.83 -9.10 -4.00
C GLY A 131 5.61 -8.24 -4.30
N GLN A 132 5.45 -7.10 -3.62
CA GLN A 132 4.36 -6.15 -3.87
C GLN A 132 4.40 -5.57 -5.28
N ALA A 133 5.58 -5.19 -5.77
CA ALA A 133 5.74 -4.68 -7.12
C ALA A 133 5.35 -5.74 -8.18
N ASN A 134 5.74 -6.99 -7.95
CA ASN A 134 5.37 -8.11 -8.82
C ASN A 134 3.86 -8.36 -8.82
N ASP A 135 3.21 -8.36 -7.65
CA ASP A 135 1.76 -8.48 -7.51
C ASP A 135 1.04 -7.35 -8.25
N ALA A 136 1.48 -6.11 -8.07
CA ALA A 136 0.91 -4.93 -8.74
C ALA A 136 1.05 -5.05 -10.27
N LEU A 137 2.23 -5.44 -10.76
CA LEU A 137 2.48 -5.65 -12.18
C LEU A 137 1.62 -6.78 -12.76
N HIS A 138 1.46 -7.88 -12.02
CA HIS A 138 0.60 -8.99 -12.43
C HIS A 138 -0.85 -8.52 -12.57
N ASN A 139 -1.37 -7.78 -11.59
CA ASN A 139 -2.73 -7.25 -11.63
C ASN A 139 -2.95 -6.32 -12.84
N ILE A 140 -1.98 -5.44 -13.15
CA ILE A 140 -2.03 -4.59 -14.35
C ILE A 140 -2.08 -5.44 -15.62
N ARG A 141 -1.27 -6.50 -15.71
CA ARG A 141 -1.26 -7.42 -16.86
C ARG A 141 -2.61 -8.12 -17.03
N ILE A 142 -3.22 -8.60 -15.95
CA ILE A 142 -4.54 -9.24 -15.97
C ILE A 142 -5.61 -8.26 -16.45
N ASP A 143 -5.67 -7.05 -15.88
CA ASP A 143 -6.67 -6.05 -16.24
C ASP A 143 -6.51 -5.60 -17.70
N LEU A 144 -5.27 -5.40 -18.17
CA LEU A 144 -4.96 -5.10 -19.56
C LEU A 144 -5.37 -6.25 -20.50
N GLY A 145 -5.06 -7.49 -20.13
CA GLY A 145 -5.42 -8.69 -20.88
C GLY A 145 -6.94 -8.81 -21.04
N HIS A 146 -7.68 -8.62 -19.94
CA HIS A 146 -9.15 -8.65 -19.94
C HIS A 146 -9.74 -7.55 -20.84
N ARG A 147 -9.28 -6.30 -20.71
CA ARG A 147 -9.74 -5.19 -21.57
C ARG A 147 -9.41 -5.43 -23.04
N SER A 148 -8.22 -5.95 -23.33
CA SER A 148 -7.81 -6.30 -24.69
C SER A 148 -8.68 -7.40 -25.30
N PHE A 149 -9.05 -8.41 -24.48
CA PHE A 149 -9.97 -9.46 -24.88
C PHE A 149 -11.35 -8.88 -25.22
N LEU A 150 -11.97 -8.13 -24.31
CA LEU A 150 -13.27 -7.48 -24.53
C LEU A 150 -13.29 -6.56 -25.75
N TYR A 151 -12.20 -5.82 -25.97
CA TYR A 151 -12.06 -5.00 -27.16
C TYR A 151 -12.11 -5.85 -28.45
N ARG A 152 -11.43 -7.00 -28.48
CA ARG A 152 -11.42 -7.90 -29.65
C ARG A 152 -12.73 -8.65 -29.84
N THR A 153 -13.36 -9.11 -28.76
CA THR A 153 -14.52 -10.02 -28.82
C THR A 153 -15.86 -9.30 -28.79
N ALA A 154 -15.97 -8.16 -28.11
CA ALA A 154 -17.20 -7.38 -28.04
C ALA A 154 -17.15 -6.14 -28.93
N VAL A 155 -16.15 -5.26 -28.73
CA VAL A 155 -16.11 -3.96 -29.42
C VAL A 155 -15.91 -4.11 -30.93
N ARG A 156 -14.94 -4.92 -31.37
CA ARG A 156 -14.68 -5.16 -32.81
C ARG A 156 -15.80 -5.93 -33.51
N GLN A 157 -16.60 -6.70 -32.80
CA GLN A 157 -17.73 -7.45 -33.39
C GLN A 157 -19.00 -6.59 -33.50
N ALA A 158 -19.11 -5.52 -32.70
CA ALA A 158 -20.28 -4.64 -32.67
C ALA A 158 -20.32 -3.57 -33.78
N LYS A 159 -19.67 -3.80 -34.94
CA LYS A 159 -19.49 -2.79 -36.01
C LYS A 159 -20.79 -2.12 -36.50
N HIS A 160 -21.88 -2.88 -36.58
CA HIS A 160 -23.12 -2.44 -37.22
C HIS A 160 -24.22 -2.00 -36.23
N SER A 161 -23.93 -1.93 -34.93
CA SER A 161 -24.92 -1.52 -33.93
C SER A 161 -24.31 -0.57 -32.91
N GLN A 162 -24.75 0.68 -32.94
CA GLN A 162 -24.30 1.72 -32.02
C GLN A 162 -24.58 1.35 -30.55
N HIS A 163 -25.77 0.81 -30.26
CA HIS A 163 -26.13 0.38 -28.92
C HIS A 163 -25.25 -0.78 -28.41
N LYS A 164 -24.98 -1.79 -29.26
CA LYS A 164 -24.06 -2.89 -28.88
C LYS A 164 -22.63 -2.38 -28.70
N LYS A 165 -22.20 -1.40 -29.50
CA LYS A 165 -20.87 -0.78 -29.40
C LYS A 165 -20.73 0.01 -28.10
N SER A 166 -21.76 0.79 -27.70
CA SER A 166 -21.79 1.49 -26.41
C SER A 166 -21.64 0.50 -25.26
N ARG A 167 -22.50 -0.54 -25.20
CA ARG A 167 -22.43 -1.56 -24.13
C ARG A 167 -21.09 -2.31 -24.10
N ALA A 168 -20.50 -2.57 -25.26
CA ALA A 168 -19.18 -3.20 -25.34
C ALA A 168 -18.07 -2.29 -24.80
N TRP A 169 -18.15 -0.98 -25.06
CA TRP A 169 -17.25 -0.01 -24.47
C TRP A 169 -17.49 0.17 -22.97
N ASP A 170 -18.75 0.16 -22.52
CA ASP A 170 -19.07 0.19 -21.09
C ASP A 170 -18.41 -1.01 -20.39
N ALA A 171 -18.47 -2.20 -20.98
CA ALA A 171 -17.80 -3.39 -20.43
C ALA A 171 -16.26 -3.26 -20.39
N VAL A 172 -15.64 -2.56 -21.35
CA VAL A 172 -14.19 -2.29 -21.36
C VAL A 172 -13.80 -1.25 -20.29
N HIS A 173 -14.63 -0.22 -20.10
CA HIS A 173 -14.39 0.87 -19.15
C HIS A 173 -14.86 0.56 -17.73
N GLN A 174 -15.67 -0.49 -17.55
CA GLN A 174 -16.05 -0.98 -16.24
C GLN A 174 -14.76 -1.30 -15.47
N ARG A 175 -14.34 -0.36 -14.60
CA ARG A 175 -13.39 -0.68 -13.54
C ARG A 175 -14.06 -1.79 -12.74
N TYR A 176 -13.40 -2.93 -12.59
CA TYR A 176 -13.82 -3.91 -11.59
C TYR A 176 -13.77 -3.21 -10.22
N ILE A 177 -14.89 -2.63 -9.80
CA ILE A 177 -15.15 -2.28 -8.40
C ILE A 177 -15.50 -3.61 -7.73
N ALA A 178 -14.51 -4.47 -7.61
CA ALA A 178 -14.62 -5.75 -6.92
C ALA A 178 -13.45 -5.84 -5.95
N ASP A 179 -13.40 -4.89 -5.00
CA ASP A 179 -12.67 -5.06 -3.73
C ASP A 179 -13.07 -4.03 -2.65
N ALA A 180 -14.31 -3.52 -2.71
CA ALA A 180 -14.87 -2.62 -1.67
C ALA A 180 -16.00 -3.27 -0.85
N ALA A 181 -16.31 -4.55 -1.08
CA ALA A 181 -17.40 -5.25 -0.37
C ALA A 181 -16.99 -6.60 0.23
N ARG A 182 -15.69 -6.88 0.35
CA ARG A 182 -15.22 -8.10 1.01
C ARG A 182 -13.89 -7.89 1.71
N ARG A 183 -13.96 -7.26 2.89
CA ARG A 183 -13.12 -7.47 4.10
C ARG A 183 -13.47 -6.42 5.14
#